data_AF-A0A4Q2DTD7-F1
#
_entry.id   AF-A0A4Q2DTD7-F1
#
_cell.length_a   1.000
_cell.length_b   1.000
_cell.length_c   1.000
_cell.angle_alpha   90.00
_cell.angle_beta   90.00
_cell.angle_gamma   90.00
#
_symmetry.space_group_name_H-M   'P 1'
#
loop_
_entity.id
_entity.type
_entity.pdbx_description
1 polymer ?
#
loop_
_entity_poly.entity_id
_entity_poly.type
_entity_poly.pdbx_seq_one_letter_code
_entity_poly.pdbx_strand_id
1 'polypeptide(L)'
;MADAPPVTLRTRKFITNRLLARRQFVVDVLHPGRPNVSKVDLAEKLAGIYKADKARVVTFGLKTHFGGGRSTGFALIYDDEASQKKFEPRYRLIRFRGTKKIKGSEATKKK
;
A
#
# COMPACT_ATOMS: atom_id res chain seq x y z
N MET A 1 -27.68 9.70 -3.71
CA MET A 1 -26.31 9.31 -4.07
C MET A 1 -26.21 7.82 -3.79
N ALA A 2 -26.24 6.98 -4.82
CA ALA A 2 -26.24 5.52 -4.64
C ALA A 2 -24.98 5.11 -3.85
N ASP A 3 -25.18 4.52 -2.68
CA ASP A 3 -24.12 4.03 -1.82
C ASP A 3 -23.26 3.06 -2.64
N ALA A 4 -21.98 3.37 -2.82
CA ALA A 4 -21.12 2.57 -3.67
C ALA A 4 -21.07 1.14 -3.10
N PRO A 5 -21.13 0.09 -3.95
CA PRO A 5 -21.18 -1.28 -3.46
C PRO A 5 -20.06 -1.56 -2.45
N PRO A 6 -20.36 -2.29 -1.37
CA PRO A 6 -19.44 -2.45 -0.25
C PRO A 6 -18.15 -3.13 -0.70
N VAL A 7 -17.01 -2.54 -0.32
CA VAL A 7 -15.69 -3.12 -0.57
C VAL A 7 -15.30 -3.99 0.60
N THR A 8 -15.12 -5.29 0.36
CA THR A 8 -14.66 -6.24 1.36
C THR A 8 -13.17 -6.47 1.23
N LEU A 9 -12.44 -6.37 2.35
CA LEU A 9 -11.02 -6.68 2.41
C LEU A 9 -10.81 -8.03 3.07
N ARG A 10 -10.01 -8.89 2.44
CA ARG A 10 -9.55 -10.15 3.01
C ARG A 10 -8.04 -10.15 3.05
N THR A 11 -7.47 -10.54 4.19
CA THR A 11 -6.01 -10.65 4.35
C THR A 11 -5.60 -12.12 4.35
N ARG A 12 -4.49 -12.42 3.68
CA ARG A 12 -3.92 -13.77 3.57
C ARG A 12 -2.41 -13.71 3.79
N LYS A 13 -1.83 -14.85 4.18
CA LYS A 13 -0.37 -14.99 4.39
C LYS A 13 0.18 -13.88 5.31
N PHE A 14 -0.47 -13.71 6.46
CA PHE A 14 -0.11 -12.67 7.41
C PHE A 14 1.13 -13.06 8.20
N ILE A 15 2.16 -12.23 8.17
CA ILE A 15 3.42 -12.46 8.86
C ILE A 15 3.78 -11.20 9.66
N THR A 16 4.08 -11.39 10.93
CA THR A 16 4.65 -10.35 11.79
C THR A 16 6.17 -10.44 11.73
N ASN A 17 6.83 -9.52 11.02
CA ASN A 17 8.27 -9.49 10.86
C ASN A 17 8.90 -8.48 11.84
N ARG A 18 9.46 -8.98 12.94
CA ARG A 18 10.08 -8.16 13.98
C ARG A 18 11.43 -7.58 13.58
N LEU A 19 12.18 -8.23 12.68
CA LEU A 19 13.47 -7.71 12.19
C LEU A 19 13.31 -6.39 11.43
N LEU A 20 12.17 -6.20 10.78
CA LEU A 20 11.85 -5.01 10.00
C LEU A 20 10.78 -4.12 10.67
N ALA A 21 10.41 -4.42 11.92
CA ALA A 21 9.37 -3.72 12.69
C ALA A 21 8.07 -3.48 11.88
N ARG A 22 7.59 -4.55 11.20
CA ARG A 22 6.40 -4.45 10.35
C ARG A 22 5.60 -5.74 10.29
N ARG A 23 4.31 -5.58 10.01
CA ARG A 23 3.39 -6.65 9.62
C ARG A 23 3.26 -6.65 8.10
N GLN A 24 3.37 -7.81 7.47
CA GLN A 24 3.29 -7.95 6.01
C GLN A 24 2.30 -9.03 5.63
N PHE A 25 1.47 -8.76 4.63
CA PHE A 25 0.42 -9.67 4.18
C PHE A 25 -0.03 -9.38 2.76
N VAL A 26 -0.73 -10.36 2.18
CA VAL A 26 -1.45 -10.21 0.92
C VAL A 26 -2.85 -9.69 1.20
N VAL A 27 -3.31 -8.73 0.42
CA VAL A 27 -4.66 -8.17 0.49
C VAL A 27 -5.42 -8.57 -0.76
N ASP A 28 -6.52 -9.27 -0.56
CA ASP A 28 -7.54 -9.48 -1.57
C ASP A 28 -8.64 -8.43 -1.35
N VAL A 29 -8.91 -7.65 -2.40
CA VAL A 29 -9.93 -6.61 -2.42
C VAL A 29 -11.09 -7.11 -3.28
N LEU A 30 -12.27 -7.25 -2.68
CA LEU A 30 -13.52 -7.58 -3.35
C LEU A 30 -14.31 -6.29 -3.53
N HIS A 31 -14.62 -5.94 -4.78
CA HIS A 31 -15.30 -4.71 -5.17
C HIS A 31 -16.32 -4.95 -6.30
N PRO A 32 -17.32 -5.82 -6.07
CA PRO A 32 -18.30 -6.17 -7.11
C PRO A 32 -19.05 -4.93 -7.59
N GLY A 33 -19.18 -4.75 -8.91
CA GLY A 33 -19.89 -3.62 -9.50
C GLY A 33 -19.25 -2.25 -9.30
N ARG A 34 -18.05 -2.17 -8.70
CA ARG A 34 -17.28 -0.92 -8.54
C ARG A 34 -16.00 -0.96 -9.37
N PRO A 35 -15.51 0.18 -9.85
CA PRO A 35 -14.14 0.32 -10.35
C PRO A 35 -13.08 -0.03 -9.28
N ASN A 36 -11.81 0.04 -9.68
CA ASN A 36 -10.70 -0.21 -8.77
C ASN A 36 -10.73 0.70 -7.52
N VAL A 37 -10.33 0.14 -6.39
CA VAL A 37 -10.23 0.89 -5.13
C VAL A 37 -8.91 1.65 -5.11
N SER A 38 -8.97 2.93 -4.72
CA SER A 38 -7.78 3.78 -4.61
C SER A 38 -6.85 3.26 -3.50
N LYS A 39 -5.54 3.51 -3.65
CA LYS A 39 -4.56 3.12 -2.61
C LYS A 39 -4.80 3.86 -1.29
N VAL A 40 -5.33 5.07 -1.37
CA VAL A 40 -5.61 5.94 -0.21
C VAL A 40 -6.78 5.36 0.59
N ASP A 41 -7.87 5.02 -0.09
CA ASP A 41 -9.05 4.39 0.52
C ASP A 41 -8.69 3.02 1.14
N LEU A 42 -7.84 2.24 0.45
CA LEU A 42 -7.36 0.95 0.98
C LEU A 42 -6.51 1.13 2.24
N ALA A 43 -5.63 2.14 2.25
CA ALA A 43 -4.81 2.43 3.42
C ALA A 43 -5.66 2.86 4.61
N GLU A 44 -6.70 3.69 4.40
CA GLU A 44 -7.64 4.10 5.45
C GLU A 44 -8.43 2.92 6.02
N LYS A 45 -8.96 2.05 5.17
CA LYS A 45 -9.71 0.87 5.62
C LYS A 45 -8.82 -0.10 6.38
N LEU A 46 -7.61 -0.34 5.91
CA LEU A 46 -6.64 -1.20 6.61
C LEU A 46 -6.17 -0.59 7.93
N ALA A 47 -5.98 0.73 7.97
CA ALA A 47 -5.69 1.47 9.20
C ALA A 47 -6.79 1.28 10.25
N GLY A 48 -8.06 1.40 9.84
CA GLY A 48 -9.22 1.14 10.72
C GLY A 48 -9.28 -0.29 11.24
N ILE A 49 -9.11 -1.29 10.36
CA ILE A 49 -9.15 -2.72 10.74
C ILE A 49 -8.06 -3.08 11.75
N TYR A 50 -6.84 -2.60 11.51
CA TYR A 50 -5.65 -2.97 12.28
C TYR A 50 -5.24 -1.96 13.35
N LYS A 51 -6.10 -0.95 13.61
CA LYS A 51 -5.88 0.12 14.59
C LYS A 51 -4.49 0.74 14.43
N ALA A 52 -4.12 1.05 13.19
CA ALA A 52 -2.85 1.65 12.85
C ALA A 52 -3.07 3.02 12.22
N ASP A 53 -2.05 3.87 12.25
CA ASP A 53 -2.10 5.16 11.56
C ASP A 53 -1.95 4.96 10.04
N LYS A 54 -2.75 5.68 9.25
CA LYS A 54 -2.74 5.67 7.78
C LYS A 54 -1.34 5.97 7.23
N ALA A 55 -0.57 6.84 7.89
CA ALA A 55 0.78 7.20 7.46
C ALA A 55 1.76 6.01 7.47
N ARG A 56 1.49 5.00 8.30
CA ARG A 56 2.33 3.80 8.48
C ARG A 56 1.88 2.61 7.63
N VAL A 57 0.72 2.71 6.98
CA VAL A 57 0.17 1.67 6.10
C VAL A 57 0.61 1.94 4.66
N VAL A 58 1.33 0.98 4.07
CA VAL A 58 1.78 1.05 2.68
C VAL A 58 1.14 -0.08 1.87
N THR A 59 0.35 0.28 0.86
CA THR A 59 -0.23 -0.67 -0.10
C THR A 59 0.47 -0.59 -1.45
N PHE A 60 0.81 -1.72 -2.04
CA PHE A 60 1.52 -1.77 -3.31
C PHE A 60 1.21 -3.03 -4.11
N GLY A 61 1.61 -3.03 -5.39
CA GLY A 61 1.47 -4.19 -6.27
C GLY A 61 0.03 -4.62 -6.54
N LEU A 62 -0.94 -3.70 -6.47
CA LEU A 62 -2.34 -3.98 -6.77
C LEU A 62 -2.49 -4.39 -8.24
N LYS A 63 -3.05 -5.58 -8.46
CA LYS A 63 -3.41 -6.13 -9.77
C LYS A 63 -4.89 -6.53 -9.72
N THR A 64 -5.64 -6.09 -10.72
CA THR A 64 -7.05 -6.46 -10.88
C THR A 64 -7.13 -7.73 -11.73
N HIS A 65 -7.97 -8.68 -11.33
CA HIS A 65 -8.21 -9.88 -12.11
C HIS A 65 -8.98 -9.56 -13.39
N PHE A 66 -8.77 -10.37 -14.43
CA PHE A 66 -9.60 -10.32 -15.63
C PHE A 66 -11.07 -10.56 -15.26
N GLY A 67 -11.97 -9.79 -15.87
CA GLY A 67 -13.39 -9.76 -15.49
C GLY A 67 -13.75 -8.80 -14.35
N GLY A 68 -12.77 -8.18 -13.67
CA GLY A 68 -13.04 -7.18 -12.63
C GLY A 68 -13.59 -7.75 -11.32
N GLY A 69 -14.08 -6.88 -10.42
CA GLY A 69 -14.70 -7.27 -9.13
C GLY A 69 -13.76 -7.82 -8.05
N ARG A 70 -12.53 -8.21 -8.42
CA ARG A 70 -11.49 -8.66 -7.50
C ARG A 70 -10.12 -8.09 -7.87
N SER A 71 -9.38 -7.62 -6.88
CA SER A 71 -7.96 -7.27 -7.00
C SER A 71 -7.14 -7.94 -5.92
N THR A 72 -5.87 -8.19 -6.22
CA THR A 72 -4.87 -8.70 -5.28
C THR A 72 -3.73 -7.70 -5.15
N GLY A 73 -3.19 -7.53 -3.96
CA GLY A 73 -1.99 -6.74 -3.74
C GLY A 73 -1.31 -7.09 -2.43
N PHE A 74 -0.34 -6.25 -2.07
CA PHE A 74 0.43 -6.41 -0.85
C PHE A 74 0.22 -5.20 0.06
N ALA A 75 0.23 -5.45 1.36
CA ALA A 75 0.20 -4.40 2.36
C ALA A 75 1.29 -4.63 3.41
N LEU A 76 1.89 -3.52 3.82
CA LEU A 76 2.83 -3.44 4.93
C LEU A 76 2.25 -2.46 5.95
N ILE A 77 2.27 -2.85 7.22
CA ILE A 77 1.94 -1.97 8.33
C ILE A 77 3.18 -1.90 9.21
N TYR A 78 3.82 -0.74 9.23
CA TYR A 78 4.97 -0.48 10.09
C TYR A 78 4.52 -0.13 11.51
N ASP A 79 5.33 -0.53 12.49
CA ASP A 79 5.11 -0.13 13.88
C ASP A 79 5.45 1.36 14.05
N ASP A 80 6.56 1.83 13.44
CA ASP A 80 7.06 3.21 13.53
C ASP A 80 7.34 3.86 12.16
N GLU A 81 7.24 5.20 12.09
CA GLU A 81 7.60 5.96 10.88
C GLU A 81 9.10 5.93 10.56
N ALA A 82 9.97 5.87 11.58
CA ALA A 82 11.42 5.82 11.39
C ALA A 82 11.81 4.52 10.65
N SER A 83 11.23 3.40 11.10
CA SER A 83 11.39 2.08 10.48
C SER A 83 10.84 2.05 9.06
N GLN A 84 9.69 2.69 8.81
CA GLN A 84 9.12 2.84 7.47
C GLN A 84 10.09 3.56 6.52
N LYS A 85 10.64 4.71 6.92
CA LYS A 85 11.57 5.51 6.09
C LYS A 85 12.90 4.79 5.84
N LYS A 86 13.37 3.99 6.81
CA LYS A 86 14.62 3.23 6.71
C LYS A 86 14.50 2.03 5.77
N PHE A 87 13.42 1.26 5.88
CA PHE A 87 13.28 -0.02 5.18
C PHE A 87 12.51 0.05 3.87
N GLU A 88 11.72 1.10 3.61
CA GLU A 88 11.06 1.22 2.32
C GLU A 88 12.00 1.66 1.21
N PRO A 89 11.91 1.05 0.01
CA PRO A 89 12.57 1.55 -1.16
C PRO A 89 12.18 2.99 -1.45
N ARG A 90 13.17 3.82 -1.78
CA ARG A 90 13.03 5.25 -2.07
C ARG A 90 11.89 5.57 -3.06
N TYR A 91 11.73 4.76 -4.11
CA TYR A 91 10.69 5.00 -5.12
C TYR A 91 9.26 4.86 -4.57
N ARG A 92 9.06 4.03 -3.53
CA ARG A 92 7.74 3.90 -2.87
C ARG A 92 7.48 5.08 -1.95
N LEU A 93 8.49 5.56 -1.23
CA LEU A 93 8.38 6.77 -0.40
C LEU A 93 7.98 7.99 -1.24
N ILE A 94 8.59 8.16 -2.42
CA ILE A 94 8.26 9.24 -3.37
C ILE A 94 6.79 9.16 -3.82
N ARG A 95 6.31 7.95 -4.14
CA ARG A 95 4.92 7.73 -4.57
C ARG A 95 3.90 7.88 -3.45
N PHE A 96 4.29 7.59 -2.21
CA PHE A 96 3.41 7.67 -1.04
C PHE A 96 3.34 9.08 -0.45
N ARG A 97 4.47 9.79 -0.34
CA ARG A 97 4.57 11.11 0.32
C ARG A 97 4.77 12.29 -0.63
N GLY A 98 4.83 12.08 -1.94
CA GLY A 98 5.07 13.16 -2.91
C GLY A 98 6.43 13.85 -2.75
N THR A 99 7.39 13.23 -2.04
CA THR A 99 8.72 13.81 -1.82
C THR A 99 9.44 14.04 -3.15
N LYS A 100 10.10 15.19 -3.30
CA LYS A 100 10.78 15.61 -4.54
C LYS A 100 11.64 14.50 -5.11
N LYS A 101 11.43 14.21 -6.39
CA LYS A 101 12.25 13.28 -7.19
C LYS A 101 13.67 13.84 -7.22
N ILE A 102 14.62 13.13 -6.60
CA ILE A 102 16.04 13.46 -6.76
C ILE A 102 16.40 13.09 -8.20
N LYS A 103 16.81 14.07 -9.02
CA LYS A 103 17.28 13.81 -10.38
C LYS A 103 18.50 12.88 -10.29
N GLY A 104 18.49 11.80 -11.07
CA GLY A 104 19.57 10.82 -11.09
C GLY A 104 20.89 11.42 -11.54
N SER A 105 22.00 10.83 -11.08
CA SER A 105 23.39 11.24 -11.36
C SER A 105 23.88 10.92 -12.77
N GLU A 106 23.06 10.32 -13.64
CA GLU A 106 23.44 9.98 -15.03
C GLU A 106 23.76 11.20 -15.90
N ALA A 107 23.28 12.39 -15.55
CA ALA A 107 23.56 13.61 -16.31
C ALA A 107 24.92 14.26 -15.98
N THR A 108 25.61 13.85 -14.91
CA THR A 108 26.84 14.52 -14.43
C THR A 108 28.10 13.69 -14.62
N LYS A 109 27.99 12.43 -15.07
CA LYS A 109 29.14 11.54 -15.31
C LYS A 109 29.70 11.56 -16.73
N LYS A 110 29.20 12.46 -17.59
CA LYS A 110 29.76 12.76 -18.92
C LYS A 110 30.47 14.12 -18.88
N LYS A 111 31.66 14.17 -18.28
CA LYS A 111 32.70 15.15 -18.56
C LYS A 111 34.01 14.68 -17.97
#